data_AF-A0A9W4WNI8-F1
#
_entry.id   AF-A0A9W4WNI8-F1
#
_cell.length_a   1.000
_cell.length_b   1.000
_cell.length_c   1.000
_cell.angle_alpha   90.00
_cell.angle_beta   90.00
_cell.angle_gamma   90.00
#
_symmetry.space_group_name_H-M   'P 1'
#
loop_
_entity.id
_entity.type
_entity.pdbx_description
1 polymer ?
#
loop_
_entity_poly.entity_id
_entity_poly.type
_entity_poly.pdbx_seq_one_letter_code
_entity_poly.pdbx_strand_id
1 'polypeptide(L)'
;MTNPSLSMLRHIKNYLLVNLKEIQRDLVNKVGFKRGDVLAIHSPNHLDYPIVILGAIAAGGKVTSINSSYTAHEIIHQLKDSGASVIIVIPLLLTVAIKAAAATNISESNNFYLGYQVAPAELESVLLTYPSIADAAIKEEIKEFVSQRVSNHKRLRGGVYFTDQIPKSPSGKILRRLLRDRFKKKYISKL
;
A
#
# COMPACT_ATOMS: atom_id res chain seq x y z
N MET A 1 -30.78 -2.96 1.39
CA MET A 1 -29.35 -2.64 1.60
C MET A 1 -29.00 -3.08 3.00
N THR A 2 -28.34 -4.23 3.17
CA THR A 2 -28.00 -4.80 4.48
C THR A 2 -26.77 -4.10 5.05
N ASN A 3 -26.80 -3.70 6.31
CA ASN A 3 -25.63 -3.18 7.01
C ASN A 3 -24.57 -4.30 7.12
N PRO A 4 -23.26 -4.00 7.01
CA PRO A 4 -22.22 -4.88 7.56
C PRO A 4 -22.60 -5.45 8.91
N SER A 5 -22.29 -6.73 9.14
CA SER A 5 -22.12 -7.15 10.53
C SER A 5 -20.94 -6.37 11.13
N LEU A 6 -21.10 -5.83 12.34
CA LEU A 6 -20.02 -5.20 13.12
C LEU A 6 -18.77 -6.09 13.20
N SER A 7 -18.96 -7.41 13.12
CA SER A 7 -17.90 -8.42 13.09
C SER A 7 -16.95 -8.26 11.89
N MET A 8 -17.46 -8.03 10.68
CA MET A 8 -16.61 -7.97 9.48
C MET A 8 -15.79 -6.68 9.38
N LEU A 9 -16.38 -5.54 9.75
CA LEU A 9 -15.64 -4.26 9.88
C LEU A 9 -14.49 -4.40 10.86
N ARG A 10 -14.76 -5.02 12.00
CA ARG A 10 -13.77 -5.30 13.01
C ARG A 10 -12.66 -6.18 12.44
N HIS A 11 -12.97 -7.18 11.61
CA HIS A 11 -11.96 -8.02 10.96
C HIS A 11 -11.07 -7.25 9.97
N ILE A 12 -11.63 -6.49 9.03
CA ILE A 12 -10.84 -5.73 8.05
C ILE A 12 -10.00 -4.65 8.74
N LYS A 13 -10.61 -3.93 9.68
CA LYS A 13 -9.90 -2.93 10.50
C LYS A 13 -8.76 -3.57 11.28
N ASN A 14 -9.02 -4.69 11.95
CA ASN A 14 -7.99 -5.42 12.69
C ASN A 14 -6.88 -5.90 11.76
N TYR A 15 -7.22 -6.45 10.59
CA TYR A 15 -6.25 -6.87 9.58
C TYR A 15 -5.34 -5.70 9.18
N LEU A 16 -5.90 -4.57 8.75
CA LEU A 16 -5.11 -3.41 8.32
C LEU A 16 -4.24 -2.87 9.45
N LEU A 17 -4.80 -2.70 10.66
CA LEU A 17 -4.08 -2.11 11.79
C LEU A 17 -3.00 -3.01 12.37
N VAL A 18 -3.26 -4.32 12.48
CA VAL A 18 -2.28 -5.28 13.00
C VAL A 18 -1.11 -5.39 12.03
N ASN A 19 -1.39 -5.68 10.75
CA ASN A 19 -0.32 -5.84 9.76
C ASN A 19 0.48 -4.55 9.53
N LEU A 20 -0.16 -3.38 9.59
CA LEU A 20 0.54 -2.11 9.50
C LEU A 20 1.50 -1.91 10.68
N LYS A 21 1.06 -2.19 11.91
CA LYS A 21 1.92 -2.09 13.10
C LYS A 21 3.07 -3.08 13.02
N GLU A 22 2.80 -4.29 12.56
CA GLU A 22 3.83 -5.32 12.40
C GLU A 22 4.87 -4.92 11.37
N ILE A 23 4.45 -4.48 10.17
CA ILE A 23 5.41 -4.09 9.13
C ILE A 23 6.22 -2.86 9.55
N GLN A 24 5.60 -1.88 10.21
CA GLN A 24 6.32 -0.72 10.74
C GLN A 24 7.35 -1.13 11.78
N ARG A 25 6.96 -1.96 12.76
CA ARG A 25 7.85 -2.45 13.82
C ARG A 25 9.00 -3.24 13.22
N ASP A 26 8.70 -4.15 12.30
CA ASP A 26 9.67 -5.05 11.71
C ASP A 26 10.66 -4.25 10.83
N LEU A 27 10.17 -3.30 10.02
CA LEU A 27 11.03 -2.39 9.25
C LEU A 27 12.06 -1.70 10.15
N VAL A 28 11.64 -1.16 11.30
CA VAL A 28 12.55 -0.45 12.22
C VAL A 28 13.47 -1.42 12.97
N ASN A 29 12.92 -2.47 13.56
CA ASN A 29 13.64 -3.29 14.55
C ASN A 29 14.43 -4.44 13.94
N LYS A 30 13.94 -5.03 12.85
CA LYS A 30 14.58 -6.19 12.20
C LYS A 30 15.44 -5.76 11.01
N VAL A 31 14.98 -4.77 10.25
CA VAL A 31 15.67 -4.30 9.05
C VAL A 31 16.49 -3.04 9.26
N GLY A 32 16.25 -2.32 10.36
CA GLY A 32 17.00 -1.13 10.68
C GLY A 32 16.66 0.04 9.75
N PHE A 33 15.44 0.06 9.21
CA PHE A 33 14.90 1.14 8.40
C PHE A 33 14.82 2.43 9.22
N LYS A 34 15.44 3.50 8.72
CA LYS A 34 15.59 4.78 9.43
C LYS A 34 14.72 5.86 8.80
N ARG A 35 14.50 6.92 9.57
CA ARG A 35 13.82 8.12 9.07
C ARG A 35 14.55 8.67 7.84
N GLY A 36 13.82 8.86 6.75
CA GLY A 36 14.34 9.35 5.48
C GLY A 36 14.67 8.26 4.45
N ASP A 37 14.79 7.00 4.89
CA ASP A 37 15.01 5.85 4.02
C ASP A 37 13.86 5.67 3.02
N VAL A 38 14.15 4.99 1.92
CA VAL A 38 13.20 4.77 0.84
C VAL A 38 12.95 3.28 0.70
N LEU A 39 11.67 2.90 0.82
CA LEU A 39 11.19 1.54 0.57
C LEU A 39 10.65 1.45 -0.86
N ALA A 40 11.20 0.53 -1.65
CA ALA A 40 10.69 0.19 -2.97
C ALA A 40 9.68 -0.94 -2.90
N ILE A 41 8.57 -0.83 -3.66
CA ILE A 41 7.58 -1.90 -3.82
C ILE A 41 7.65 -2.40 -5.25
N HIS A 42 8.07 -3.65 -5.46
CA HIS A 42 8.05 -4.33 -6.75
C HIS A 42 7.01 -5.46 -6.72
N SER A 43 5.79 -5.11 -7.07
CA SER A 43 4.63 -6.00 -7.02
C SER A 43 3.57 -5.55 -8.02
N PRO A 44 2.72 -6.43 -8.58
CA PRO A 44 1.48 -6.03 -9.23
C PRO A 44 0.56 -5.32 -8.22
N ASN A 45 -0.57 -4.77 -8.66
CA ASN A 45 -1.54 -4.18 -7.72
C ASN A 45 -1.99 -5.23 -6.69
N HIS A 46 -1.69 -5.01 -5.41
CA HIS A 46 -2.05 -5.91 -4.30
C HIS A 46 -2.83 -5.16 -3.22
N LEU A 47 -3.68 -5.88 -2.47
CA LEU A 47 -4.46 -5.31 -1.36
C LEU A 47 -3.58 -4.82 -0.20
N ASP A 48 -2.35 -5.32 -0.08
CA ASP A 48 -1.42 -4.92 0.99
C ASP A 48 -0.63 -3.64 0.70
N TYR A 49 -0.80 -3.03 -0.49
CA TYR A 49 -0.16 -1.76 -0.81
C TYR A 49 -0.38 -0.69 0.29
N PRO A 50 -1.61 -0.46 0.80
CA PRO A 50 -1.84 0.50 1.87
C PRO A 50 -1.11 0.12 3.17
N ILE A 51 -1.03 -1.17 3.52
CA ILE A 51 -0.32 -1.63 4.71
C ILE A 51 1.16 -1.30 4.60
N VAL A 52 1.80 -1.67 3.49
CA VAL A 52 3.23 -1.44 3.24
C VAL A 52 3.54 0.05 3.16
N ILE A 53 2.75 0.80 2.39
CA ILE A 53 2.96 2.23 2.19
C ILE A 53 2.83 2.98 3.52
N LEU A 54 1.74 2.74 4.24
CA LEU A 54 1.48 3.44 5.50
C LEU A 54 2.44 2.98 6.61
N GLY A 55 2.86 1.71 6.61
CA GLY A 55 3.88 1.21 7.51
C GLY A 55 5.25 1.85 7.31
N ALA A 56 5.70 1.98 6.05
CA ALA A 56 6.94 2.68 5.70
C ALA A 56 6.89 4.18 6.07
N ILE A 57 5.75 4.83 5.80
CA ILE A 57 5.53 6.23 6.20
C ILE A 57 5.53 6.36 7.74
N ALA A 58 4.87 5.43 8.45
CA ALA A 58 4.84 5.41 9.91
C ALA A 58 6.22 5.15 10.54
N ALA A 59 7.10 4.41 9.84
CA ALA A 59 8.50 4.26 10.20
C ALA A 59 9.35 5.51 9.89
N GLY A 60 8.76 6.55 9.29
CA GLY A 60 9.44 7.81 8.97
C GLY A 60 10.16 7.83 7.61
N GLY A 61 9.93 6.82 6.76
CA GLY A 61 10.52 6.72 5.43
C GLY A 61 9.64 7.26 4.31
N LYS A 62 10.08 6.98 3.09
CA LYS A 62 9.40 7.29 1.82
C LYS A 62 9.13 5.98 1.08
N VAL A 63 8.27 6.05 0.07
CA VAL A 63 7.93 4.90 -0.75
C VAL A 63 8.12 5.23 -2.22
N THR A 64 8.72 4.31 -2.96
CA THR A 64 8.70 4.28 -4.42
C THR A 64 8.03 3.00 -4.91
N SER A 65 7.33 3.08 -6.03
CA SER A 65 6.70 1.92 -6.66
C SER A 65 7.45 1.56 -7.94
N ILE A 66 7.71 0.27 -8.12
CA ILE A 66 8.36 -0.30 -9.30
C ILE A 66 7.30 -1.11 -10.04
N ASN A 67 7.13 -0.84 -11.33
CA ASN A 67 6.20 -1.58 -12.18
C ASN A 67 6.60 -3.07 -12.18
N SER A 68 5.62 -3.97 -12.01
CA SER A 68 5.82 -5.42 -11.98
C SER A 68 6.35 -6.01 -13.28
N SER A 69 6.24 -5.27 -14.38
CA SER A 69 6.69 -5.72 -15.71
C SER A 69 8.10 -5.25 -16.07
N TYR A 70 8.76 -4.49 -15.19
CA TYR A 70 10.10 -3.98 -15.45
C TYR A 70 11.15 -5.08 -15.46
N THR A 71 12.11 -4.92 -16.36
CA THR A 71 13.32 -5.75 -16.46
C THR A 71 14.30 -5.40 -15.34
N ALA A 72 15.27 -6.28 -15.07
CA ALA A 72 16.28 -6.03 -14.04
C ALA A 72 17.03 -4.70 -14.24
N HIS A 73 17.34 -4.32 -15.49
CA HIS A 73 18.01 -3.05 -15.78
C HIS A 73 17.17 -1.83 -15.40
N GLU A 74 15.88 -1.84 -15.69
CA GLU A 74 14.95 -0.77 -15.33
C GLU A 74 14.78 -0.69 -13.80
N ILE A 75 14.71 -1.85 -13.12
CA ILE A 75 14.64 -1.91 -11.66
C ILE A 75 15.92 -1.33 -11.04
N ILE A 76 17.11 -1.68 -11.54
CA ILE A 76 18.38 -1.12 -11.06
C ILE A 76 18.37 0.40 -11.15
N HIS A 77 17.94 0.94 -12.30
CA HIS A 77 17.85 2.38 -12.50
C HIS A 77 16.89 3.01 -11.47
N GLN A 78 15.71 2.43 -11.30
CA GLN A 78 14.71 2.91 -10.34
C GLN A 78 15.21 2.88 -8.89
N LEU A 79 15.93 1.83 -8.49
CA LEU A 79 16.50 1.68 -7.15
C LEU A 79 17.60 2.72 -6.90
N LYS A 80 18.47 2.96 -7.88
CA LYS A 80 19.55 3.96 -7.80
C LYS A 80 18.99 5.38 -7.76
N ASP A 81 18.06 5.71 -8.66
CA ASP A 81 17.44 7.04 -8.74
C ASP A 81 16.65 7.39 -7.46
N SER A 82 15.88 6.44 -6.94
CA SER A 82 15.10 6.66 -5.71
C SER A 82 15.92 6.62 -4.42
N GLY A 83 17.15 6.09 -4.46
CA GLY A 83 17.95 5.84 -3.26
C GLY A 83 17.30 4.80 -2.33
N ALA A 84 16.60 3.82 -2.90
CA ALA A 84 15.95 2.75 -2.14
C ALA A 84 16.98 1.93 -1.34
N SER A 85 16.73 1.78 -0.03
CA SER A 85 17.55 0.95 0.87
C SER A 85 16.89 -0.40 1.16
N VAL A 86 15.59 -0.50 0.93
CA VAL A 86 14.77 -1.70 1.17
C VAL A 86 13.87 -1.94 -0.04
N ILE A 87 13.66 -3.20 -0.41
CA ILE A 87 12.70 -3.59 -1.45
C ILE A 87 11.75 -4.68 -0.95
N ILE A 88 10.45 -4.46 -1.15
CA ILE A 88 9.40 -5.46 -0.94
C ILE A 88 8.99 -6.02 -2.30
N VAL A 89 8.98 -7.35 -2.37
CA VAL A 89 8.75 -8.09 -3.61
C VAL A 89 7.82 -9.26 -3.36
N ILE A 90 6.91 -9.54 -4.29
CA ILE A 90 6.12 -10.77 -4.26
C ILE A 90 6.94 -11.97 -4.76
N PRO A 91 6.68 -13.21 -4.30
CA PRO A 91 7.47 -14.38 -4.69
C PRO A 91 7.66 -14.56 -6.19
N LEU A 92 6.63 -14.27 -7.00
CA LEU A 92 6.66 -14.39 -8.46
C LEU A 92 7.73 -13.49 -9.12
N LEU A 93 8.07 -12.36 -8.51
CA LEU A 93 9.01 -11.37 -9.07
C LEU A 93 10.38 -11.42 -8.38
N LEU A 94 10.59 -12.38 -7.49
CA LEU A 94 11.78 -12.43 -6.65
C LEU A 94 13.06 -12.58 -7.49
N THR A 95 13.02 -13.42 -8.53
CA THR A 95 14.20 -13.67 -9.39
C THR A 95 14.70 -12.41 -10.09
N VAL A 96 13.80 -11.56 -10.60
CA VAL A 96 14.20 -10.32 -11.29
C VAL A 96 14.66 -9.26 -10.28
N ALA A 97 14.04 -9.21 -9.10
CA ALA A 97 14.42 -8.29 -8.03
C ALA A 97 15.79 -8.61 -7.42
N ILE A 98 16.13 -9.89 -7.21
CA ILE A 98 17.45 -10.31 -6.72
C ILE A 98 18.54 -9.89 -7.72
N LYS A 99 18.33 -10.17 -9.00
CA LYS A 99 19.25 -9.75 -10.08
C LYS A 99 19.48 -8.24 -10.07
N ALA A 100 18.44 -7.46 -9.82
CA ALA A 100 18.55 -6.01 -9.74
C ALA A 100 19.27 -5.55 -8.45
N ALA A 101 18.91 -6.12 -7.31
CA ALA A 101 19.47 -5.73 -6.01
C ALA A 101 20.98 -6.00 -5.91
N ALA A 102 21.46 -7.13 -6.48
CA ALA A 102 22.87 -7.48 -6.52
C ALA A 102 23.75 -6.42 -7.21
N ALA A 103 23.17 -5.56 -8.05
CA ALA A 103 23.85 -4.45 -8.72
C ALA A 103 23.65 -3.08 -8.02
N THR A 104 23.14 -3.11 -6.78
CA THR A 104 22.81 -1.92 -5.95
C THR A 104 23.29 -2.11 -4.51
N ASN A 105 23.07 -1.10 -3.66
CA ASN A 105 23.47 -1.13 -2.25
C ASN A 105 22.47 -1.88 -1.34
N ILE A 106 21.48 -2.57 -1.91
CA ILE A 106 20.48 -3.34 -1.16
C ILE A 106 21.05 -4.74 -0.90
N SER A 107 21.54 -4.99 0.31
CA SER A 107 22.12 -6.30 0.68
C SER A 107 21.05 -7.40 0.80
N GLU A 108 21.40 -8.61 0.37
CA GLU A 108 20.51 -9.79 0.36
C GLU A 108 20.05 -10.26 1.76
N SER A 109 20.82 -9.96 2.81
CA SER A 109 20.65 -10.62 4.11
C SER A 109 19.54 -10.04 5.00
N ASN A 110 19.18 -8.76 4.86
CA ASN A 110 18.18 -8.11 5.73
C ASN A 110 17.18 -7.22 4.98
N ASN A 111 17.37 -6.89 3.69
CA ASN A 111 16.56 -5.82 3.05
C ASN A 111 15.47 -6.32 2.09
N PHE A 112 15.26 -7.65 2.03
CA PHE A 112 14.19 -8.28 1.28
C PHE A 112 13.06 -8.67 2.23
N TYR A 113 12.02 -7.84 2.27
CA TYR A 113 10.79 -8.23 2.91
C TYR A 113 9.91 -8.97 1.91
N LEU A 114 9.80 -10.28 2.10
CA LEU A 114 8.78 -11.11 1.45
C LEU A 114 7.44 -10.77 2.10
N GLY A 115 6.55 -10.15 1.32
CA GLY A 115 5.22 -9.81 1.78
C GLY A 115 4.47 -11.05 2.26
N TYR A 116 3.76 -10.91 3.39
CA TYR A 116 2.74 -11.86 3.81
C TYR A 116 1.76 -12.09 2.65
N GLN A 117 1.65 -13.34 2.20
CA GLN A 117 0.62 -13.74 1.26
C GLN A 117 -0.59 -14.19 2.08
N VAL A 118 -1.52 -13.29 2.38
CA VAL A 118 -2.89 -13.75 2.60
C VAL A 118 -3.45 -14.10 1.23
N ALA A 119 -3.86 -15.35 1.06
CA ALA A 119 -4.45 -15.81 -0.18
C ALA A 119 -5.61 -14.86 -0.55
N PRO A 120 -5.58 -14.24 -1.75
CA PRO A 120 -6.62 -13.31 -2.18
C PRO A 120 -8.04 -13.87 -2.00
N ALA A 121 -8.19 -15.18 -2.12
CA ALA A 121 -9.46 -15.90 -2.00
C ALA A 121 -10.17 -15.71 -0.64
N GLU A 122 -9.46 -15.67 0.49
CA GLU A 122 -10.11 -15.54 1.80
C GLU A 122 -10.64 -14.12 2.01
N LEU A 123 -9.84 -13.11 1.63
CA LEU A 123 -10.22 -11.70 1.75
C LEU A 123 -11.23 -11.30 0.65
N GLU A 124 -11.07 -11.80 -0.58
CA GLU A 124 -12.04 -11.62 -1.67
C GLU A 124 -13.37 -12.30 -1.35
N SER A 125 -13.40 -13.53 -0.82
CA SER A 125 -14.67 -14.18 -0.47
C SER A 125 -15.43 -13.37 0.58
N VAL A 126 -14.71 -12.84 1.58
CA VAL A 126 -15.29 -12.01 2.63
C VAL A 126 -15.76 -10.67 2.07
N LEU A 127 -14.97 -9.99 1.23
CA LEU A 127 -15.31 -8.71 0.59
C LEU A 127 -16.45 -8.82 -0.45
N LEU A 128 -16.53 -9.92 -1.20
CA LEU A 128 -17.58 -10.20 -2.19
C LEU A 128 -18.94 -10.48 -1.53
N THR A 129 -18.94 -10.95 -0.28
CA THR A 129 -20.17 -11.28 0.44
C THR A 129 -20.88 -10.05 0.99
N TYR A 130 -20.19 -8.91 1.16
CA TYR A 130 -20.78 -7.72 1.79
C TYR A 130 -20.27 -6.39 1.20
N PRO A 131 -20.94 -5.83 0.16
CA PRO A 131 -20.49 -4.62 -0.55
C PRO A 131 -20.74 -3.28 0.18
N SER A 132 -21.49 -3.28 1.28
CA SER A 132 -22.06 -2.07 1.93
C SER A 132 -21.31 -1.62 3.20
N ILE A 133 -20.11 -2.13 3.43
CA ILE A 133 -19.51 -2.16 4.77
C ILE A 133 -18.81 -0.85 5.19
N ALA A 134 -19.44 -0.13 6.14
CA ALA A 134 -19.16 1.16 6.79
C ALA A 134 -17.81 1.84 6.54
N ASP A 135 -17.75 2.48 5.39
CA ASP A 135 -16.81 3.50 4.95
C ASP A 135 -16.37 4.51 6.03
N ALA A 136 -17.24 5.04 6.89
CA ALA A 136 -16.96 6.26 7.66
C ALA A 136 -15.96 6.08 8.83
N ALA A 137 -16.07 5.02 9.62
CA ALA A 137 -15.23 4.84 10.82
C ALA A 137 -13.78 4.50 10.49
N ILE A 138 -13.55 3.70 9.44
CA ILE A 138 -12.20 3.32 8.98
C ILE A 138 -11.47 4.51 8.36
N LYS A 139 -12.19 5.38 7.62
CA LYS A 139 -11.61 6.57 6.99
C LYS A 139 -10.99 7.52 8.00
N GLU A 140 -11.71 7.81 9.08
CA GLU A 140 -11.22 8.73 10.12
C GLU A 140 -10.06 8.12 10.91
N GLU A 141 -10.11 6.83 11.25
CA GLU A 141 -9.02 6.19 11.99
C GLU A 141 -7.72 6.09 11.17
N ILE A 142 -7.80 5.79 9.86
CA ILE A 142 -6.64 5.82 8.96
C ILE A 142 -6.06 7.24 8.92
N LYS A 143 -6.91 8.25 8.78
CA LYS A 143 -6.51 9.65 8.75
C LYS A 143 -5.88 10.10 10.07
N GLU A 144 -6.43 9.70 11.21
CA GLU A 144 -5.91 9.98 12.56
C GLU A 144 -4.54 9.33 12.77
N PHE A 145 -4.44 8.03 12.48
CA PHE A 145 -3.22 7.24 12.62
C PHE A 145 -2.07 7.84 11.81
N VAL A 146 -2.34 8.23 10.55
CA VAL A 146 -1.36 8.89 9.68
C VAL A 146 -1.01 10.28 10.22
N SER A 147 -2.00 11.05 10.67
CA SER A 147 -1.79 12.44 11.08
C SER A 147 -0.90 12.61 12.31
N GLN A 148 -0.89 11.63 13.22
CA GLN A 148 -0.04 11.61 14.41
C GLN A 148 1.45 11.36 14.09
N ARG A 149 1.76 10.82 12.89
CA ARG A 149 3.11 10.34 12.53
C ARG A 149 3.76 11.09 11.38
N VAL A 150 3.02 12.00 10.74
CA VAL A 150 3.53 12.81 9.60
C VAL A 150 3.49 14.31 9.91
N SER A 151 4.38 15.05 9.25
CA SER A 151 4.38 16.52 9.25
C SER A 151 3.03 17.06 8.76
N ASN A 152 2.64 18.26 9.23
CA ASN A 152 1.31 18.84 8.99
C ASN A 152 0.88 18.81 7.50
N HIS A 153 1.80 19.14 6.57
CA HIS A 153 1.52 19.18 5.14
C HIS A 153 1.28 17.81 4.48
N LYS A 154 1.64 16.70 5.13
CA LYS A 154 1.43 15.33 4.63
C LYS A 154 0.15 14.67 5.16
N ARG A 155 -0.60 15.36 6.00
CA ARG A 155 -1.84 14.83 6.59
C ARG A 155 -2.91 14.67 5.52
N LEU A 156 -3.74 13.63 5.64
CA LEU A 156 -4.81 13.30 4.69
C LEU A 156 -6.02 14.24 4.84
N ARG A 157 -5.83 15.54 4.57
CA ARG A 157 -6.85 16.60 4.74
C ARG A 157 -8.07 16.37 3.86
N GLY A 158 -7.86 15.81 2.67
CA GLY A 158 -8.95 15.44 1.76
C GLY A 158 -9.79 14.26 2.24
N GLY A 159 -9.40 13.55 3.30
CA GLY A 159 -10.06 12.33 3.74
C GLY A 159 -9.63 11.07 2.97
N VAL A 160 -10.24 9.95 3.32
CA VAL A 160 -10.03 8.64 2.68
C VAL A 160 -11.33 8.24 1.99
N TYR A 161 -11.28 7.69 0.78
CA TYR A 161 -12.47 7.25 0.05
C TYR A 161 -12.24 5.90 -0.60
N PHE A 162 -13.22 5.02 -0.45
CA PHE A 162 -13.23 3.73 -1.10
C PHE A 162 -14.02 3.82 -2.42
N THR A 163 -13.55 3.08 -3.42
CA THR A 163 -14.19 2.96 -4.72
C THR A 163 -14.24 1.50 -5.10
N ASP A 164 -15.38 1.05 -5.63
CA ASP A 164 -15.60 -0.35 -5.98
C ASP A 164 -14.64 -0.81 -7.08
N GLN A 165 -14.31 0.10 -8.00
CA GLN A 165 -13.34 -0.15 -9.06
C GLN A 165 -12.55 1.10 -9.42
N ILE A 166 -11.23 0.92 -9.63
CA ILE A 166 -10.36 1.93 -10.23
C ILE A 166 -10.59 1.91 -11.76
N PRO A 167 -11.13 2.98 -12.36
CA PRO A 167 -11.37 3.02 -13.80
C PRO A 167 -10.02 3.03 -14.53
N LYS A 168 -9.88 2.12 -15.49
CA LYS A 168 -8.69 1.96 -16.32
C LYS A 168 -9.08 2.04 -17.80
N SER A 169 -8.16 2.55 -18.61
CA SER A 169 -8.23 2.43 -20.07
C SER A 169 -8.02 0.97 -20.51
N PRO A 170 -8.32 0.62 -21.77
CA PRO A 170 -7.99 -0.70 -22.33
C PRO A 170 -6.50 -1.06 -22.20
N SER A 171 -5.61 -0.07 -22.16
CA SER A 171 -4.18 -0.25 -21.94
C SER A 171 -3.77 -0.25 -20.45
N GLY A 172 -4.72 -0.36 -19.52
CA GLY A 172 -4.47 -0.42 -18.07
C GLY A 172 -4.19 0.92 -17.36
N LYS A 173 -4.03 2.03 -18.09
CA LYS A 173 -3.78 3.36 -17.48
C LYS A 173 -4.97 3.81 -16.65
N ILE A 174 -4.72 4.28 -15.42
CA ILE A 174 -5.75 4.80 -14.52
C ILE A 174 -6.35 6.10 -15.07
N LEU A 175 -7.67 6.12 -15.19
CA LEU A 175 -8.42 7.28 -15.67
C LEU A 175 -8.71 8.24 -14.51
N ARG A 176 -7.67 9.01 -14.10
CA ARG A 176 -7.74 9.95 -12.97
C ARG A 176 -8.85 10.99 -13.11
N ARG A 177 -9.17 11.42 -14.32
CA ARG A 177 -10.29 12.34 -14.60
C ARG A 177 -11.61 11.73 -14.14
N LEU A 178 -11.90 10.50 -14.56
CA LEU A 178 -13.11 9.80 -14.16
C LEU A 178 -13.17 9.53 -12.66
N LEU A 179 -12.04 9.24 -12.00
CA LEU A 179 -12.00 9.14 -10.54
C LEU A 179 -12.41 10.46 -9.86
N ARG A 180 -11.88 11.60 -10.32
CA ARG A 180 -12.26 12.92 -9.80
C ARG A 180 -13.72 13.25 -10.10
N ASP A 181 -14.22 12.93 -11.29
CA ASP A 181 -15.60 13.21 -11.66
C ASP A 181 -16.57 12.35 -10.84
N ARG A 182 -16.27 11.05 -10.68
CA ARG A 182 -17.00 10.13 -9.78
C ARG A 182 -16.98 10.62 -8.33
N PHE A 183 -15.83 11.07 -7.86
CA PHE A 183 -15.67 11.64 -6.53
C PHE A 183 -16.58 12.85 -6.32
N LYS A 184 -16.49 13.85 -7.22
CA LYS A 184 -17.34 15.05 -7.18
C LYS A 184 -18.83 14.71 -7.18
N LYS A 185 -19.25 13.80 -8.07
CA LYS A 185 -20.66 13.37 -8.20
C LYS A 185 -21.17 12.60 -6.97
N LYS A 186 -20.30 11.82 -6.30
CA LYS A 186 -20.72 10.99 -5.16
C LYS A 186 -20.71 11.76 -3.84
N TYR A 187 -19.77 12.70 -3.67
CA TYR A 187 -19.48 13.32 -2.37
C TYR A 187 -19.61 14.84 -2.32
N ILE A 188 -19.57 15.55 -3.47
CA ILE A 188 -19.70 17.02 -3.49
C ILE A 188 -21.09 17.45 -3.95
N SER A 189 -21.69 16.80 -4.95
CA SER A 189 -23.03 17.18 -5.46
C SER A 189 -24.20 16.71 -4.56
N LYS A 190 -23.93 16.28 -3.33
CA LYS A 190 -24.92 15.90 -2.31
C LYS A 190 -24.83 16.80 -1.04
N LEU A 191 -23.96 17.80 -1.08
CA LEU A 191 -23.91 18.94 -0.16
C LEU A 191 -24.60 20.12 -0.82
#